data_AF-A0A1L5FDE7-F1
#
_entry.id   AF-A0A1L5FDE7-F1
#
_cell.length_a   1.000
_cell.length_b   1.000
_cell.length_c   1.000
_cell.angle_alpha   90.00
_cell.angle_beta   90.00
_cell.angle_gamma   90.00
#
_symmetry.space_group_name_H-M   'P 1'
#
loop_
_entity.id
_entity.type
_entity.pdbx_description
1 polymer ?
#
loop_
_entity_poly.entity_id
_entity_poly.type
_entity_poly.pdbx_seq_one_letter_code
_entity_poly.pdbx_strand_id
1 'polypeptide(L)'
;MIKKLHNYLINISMFKFILITSIVPCFISYIILFLIKNFIRQLPNDIIEINNLLITNVPFAINGILFAPLIETLIFQVIIIGIFLYYSYSKTIQIIAVIVSSICFAIPHFFNTNDVIWGSLWAVQAGVKGLIFGYAFIVYFFKSKRIDVAGFVVFSEHSINNLLGIIITLIFYKLL
;
A
#
# COMPACT_ATOMS: atom_id res chain seq x y z
N MET A 1 0.21 15.66 -18.81
CA MET A 1 -0.61 15.47 -17.59
C MET A 1 0.22 14.96 -16.41
N ILE A 2 0.95 13.85 -16.57
CA ILE A 2 1.79 13.24 -15.51
C ILE A 2 2.79 14.23 -14.89
N LYS A 3 3.50 15.04 -15.68
CA LYS A 3 4.43 16.07 -15.17
C LYS A 3 3.73 17.13 -14.29
N LYS A 4 2.50 17.52 -14.62
CA LYS A 4 1.71 18.47 -13.81
C LYS A 4 1.29 17.84 -12.48
N LEU A 5 0.85 16.57 -12.51
CA LEU A 5 0.49 15.82 -11.31
C LEU A 5 1.71 15.62 -10.39
N HIS A 6 2.85 15.21 -10.95
CA HIS A 6 4.11 15.10 -10.20
C HIS A 6 4.47 16.43 -9.54
N ASN A 7 4.50 17.52 -10.31
CA ASN A 7 4.81 18.86 -9.80
C ASN A 7 3.82 19.32 -8.72
N TYR A 8 2.54 18.98 -8.83
CA TYR A 8 1.55 19.27 -7.79
C TYR A 8 1.88 18.50 -6.51
N LEU A 9 2.04 17.18 -6.61
CA LEU A 9 2.26 16.28 -5.48
C LEU A 9 3.56 16.59 -4.71
N ILE A 10 4.65 16.95 -5.38
CA ILE A 10 5.91 17.27 -4.67
C ILE A 10 5.86 18.60 -3.89
N ASN A 11 4.96 19.51 -4.28
CA ASN A 11 4.87 20.87 -3.74
C ASN A 11 3.82 21.04 -2.64
N ILE A 12 2.89 20.10 -2.47
CA ILE A 12 1.93 20.12 -1.35
C ILE A 12 2.63 19.78 -0.03
N SER A 13 1.94 20.06 1.09
CA SER A 13 2.41 19.70 2.42
C SER A 13 2.45 18.18 2.59
N MET A 14 3.36 17.70 3.44
CA MET A 14 3.50 16.26 3.72
C MET A 14 2.20 15.61 4.17
N PHE A 15 1.47 16.27 5.06
CA PHE A 15 0.17 15.81 5.49
C PHE A 15 -0.82 15.65 4.32
N LYS A 16 -0.93 16.68 3.44
CA LYS A 16 -1.83 16.62 2.28
C LYS A 16 -1.40 15.55 1.28
N PHE A 17 -0.09 15.36 1.09
CA PHE A 17 0.45 14.33 0.24
C PHE A 17 -0.01 12.95 0.73
N ILE A 18 0.31 12.61 1.98
CA ILE A 18 -0.04 11.33 2.63
C ILE A 18 -1.54 11.04 2.49
N LEU A 19 -2.40 12.04 2.78
CA LEU A 19 -3.84 11.84 2.67
C LEU A 19 -4.29 11.54 1.24
N ILE A 20 -3.81 12.29 0.25
CA ILE A 20 -4.21 12.12 -1.14
C ILE A 20 -3.73 10.76 -1.69
N THR A 21 -2.46 10.42 -1.43
CA THR A 21 -1.84 9.17 -1.90
C THR A 21 -2.33 7.93 -1.15
N SER A 22 -2.98 8.10 0.01
CA SER A 22 -3.62 6.99 0.73
C SER A 22 -5.09 6.84 0.36
N ILE A 23 -5.87 7.92 0.45
CA ILE A 23 -7.33 7.86 0.37
C ILE A 23 -7.80 7.52 -1.05
N VAL A 24 -7.28 8.22 -2.06
CA VAL A 24 -7.76 8.07 -3.45
C VAL A 24 -7.50 6.66 -3.98
N PRO A 25 -6.29 6.08 -3.85
CA PRO A 25 -6.03 4.71 -4.31
C PRO A 25 -6.79 3.66 -3.51
N CYS A 26 -7.04 3.89 -2.21
CA CYS A 26 -7.86 3.01 -1.38
C CYS A 26 -9.28 2.88 -1.95
N PHE A 27 -9.96 4.00 -2.21
CA PHE A 27 -11.32 3.98 -2.77
C PHE A 27 -11.39 3.29 -4.14
N ILE A 28 -10.44 3.54 -5.04
CA ILE A 28 -10.39 2.89 -6.35
C ILE A 28 -10.25 1.36 -6.17
N SER A 29 -9.38 0.93 -5.26
CA SER A 29 -9.16 -0.49 -4.96
C SER A 29 -10.42 -1.16 -4.44
N TYR A 30 -11.19 -0.49 -3.58
CA TYR A 30 -12.45 -1.00 -3.05
C TYR A 30 -13.55 -1.11 -4.11
N ILE A 31 -13.63 -0.15 -5.05
CA ILE A 31 -14.57 -0.26 -6.17
C ILE A 31 -14.31 -1.55 -6.96
N ILE A 32 -13.05 -1.84 -7.28
CA ILE A 32 -12.67 -3.07 -7.99
C ILE A 32 -13.04 -4.31 -7.17
N LEU A 33 -12.77 -4.29 -5.86
CA LEU A 33 -13.12 -5.39 -4.95
C LEU A 33 -14.63 -5.68 -4.95
N PHE A 34 -15.48 -4.65 -4.91
CA PHE A 34 -16.94 -4.81 -5.00
C PHE A 34 -17.39 -5.39 -6.33
N LEU A 35 -16.78 -4.95 -7.44
CA LEU A 35 -17.10 -5.49 -8.76
C LEU A 35 -16.78 -6.99 -8.82
N ILE A 36 -15.62 -7.42 -8.34
CA ILE A 36 -15.26 -8.84 -8.31
C ILE A 36 -16.22 -9.63 -7.41
N LYS A 37 -16.47 -9.14 -6.18
CA LYS A 37 -17.37 -9.79 -5.22
C LYS A 37 -18.77 -10.03 -5.79
N ASN A 38 -19.33 -9.02 -6.45
CA ASN A 38 -20.74 -9.03 -6.86
C ASN A 38 -20.95 -9.69 -8.22
N PHE A 39 -19.97 -9.66 -9.13
CA PHE A 39 -20.15 -10.11 -10.51
C PHE A 39 -19.28 -11.32 -10.91
N ILE A 40 -18.22 -11.65 -10.17
CA ILE A 40 -17.23 -12.67 -10.60
C ILE A 40 -17.17 -13.83 -9.62
N ARG A 41 -16.86 -13.56 -8.35
CA ARG A 41 -16.56 -14.60 -7.35
C ARG A 41 -16.91 -14.09 -5.97
N GLN A 42 -17.61 -14.88 -5.16
CA GLN A 42 -17.85 -14.54 -3.76
C GLN A 42 -16.55 -14.54 -2.95
N LEU A 43 -16.52 -13.79 -1.86
CA LEU A 43 -15.38 -13.77 -0.94
C LEU A 43 -15.19 -15.17 -0.32
N PRO A 44 -13.97 -15.73 -0.36
CA PRO A 44 -13.66 -17.02 0.26
C PRO A 44 -13.61 -16.89 1.79
N ASN A 45 -13.80 -18.03 2.47
CA ASN A 45 -14.01 -18.09 3.91
C ASN A 45 -12.80 -17.64 4.73
N ASP A 46 -11.59 -17.93 4.27
CA ASP A 46 -10.33 -17.49 4.89
C ASP A 46 -10.24 -15.95 4.93
N ILE A 47 -10.65 -15.28 3.86
CA ILE A 47 -10.72 -13.81 3.79
C ILE A 47 -11.78 -13.27 4.76
N ILE A 48 -12.94 -13.92 4.84
CA ILE A 48 -14.00 -13.54 5.79
C ILE A 48 -13.50 -13.66 7.24
N GLU A 49 -12.84 -14.77 7.56
CA GLU A 49 -12.29 -15.04 8.90
C GLU A 49 -11.24 -13.99 9.31
N ILE A 50 -10.27 -13.71 8.43
CA ILE A 50 -9.24 -12.69 8.69
C ILE A 50 -9.87 -11.31 8.89
N ASN A 51 -10.84 -10.94 8.06
CA ASN A 51 -11.55 -9.66 8.20
C ASN A 51 -12.30 -9.56 9.54
N ASN A 52 -12.95 -10.64 9.96
CA ASN A 52 -13.62 -10.69 11.26
C ASN A 52 -12.63 -10.54 12.41
N LEU A 53 -11.46 -11.19 12.34
CA LEU A 53 -10.39 -11.03 13.33
C LEU A 53 -9.89 -9.57 13.38
N LEU A 54 -9.66 -8.93 12.23
CA LEU A 54 -9.22 -7.52 12.17
C LEU A 54 -10.22 -6.55 12.80
N ILE A 55 -11.50 -6.87 12.76
CA ILE A 55 -12.57 -6.02 13.32
C ILE A 55 -12.78 -6.29 14.82
N THR A 56 -12.66 -7.55 15.24
CA THR A 56 -13.08 -7.98 16.58
C THR A 56 -11.93 -8.11 17.58
N ASN A 57 -10.68 -8.22 17.11
CA ASN A 57 -9.51 -8.44 17.95
C ASN A 57 -8.55 -7.24 17.90
N VAL A 58 -8.51 -6.47 18.99
CA VAL A 58 -7.71 -5.23 19.09
C VAL A 58 -6.21 -5.47 18.85
N PRO A 59 -5.54 -6.44 19.52
CA PRO A 59 -4.16 -6.79 19.19
C PRO A 59 -3.93 -7.08 17.70
N PHE A 60 -4.83 -7.84 17.06
CA PHE A 60 -4.72 -8.17 15.65
C PHE A 60 -4.89 -6.93 14.75
N ALA A 61 -5.81 -6.03 15.09
CA ALA A 61 -6.00 -4.76 14.41
C ALA A 61 -4.77 -3.85 14.53
N ILE A 62 -4.18 -3.73 15.74
CA ILE A 62 -2.95 -2.97 15.98
C ILE A 62 -1.80 -3.53 15.14
N ASN A 63 -1.67 -4.87 15.07
CA ASN A 63 -0.69 -5.51 14.21
C ASN A 63 -0.88 -5.12 12.73
N GLY A 64 -2.12 -5.21 12.23
CA GLY A 64 -2.44 -4.86 10.84
C GLY A 64 -2.28 -3.38 10.49
N ILE A 65 -2.46 -2.46 11.46
CA ILE A 65 -2.38 -1.01 11.23
C ILE A 65 -0.97 -0.48 11.44
N LEU A 66 -0.19 -1.03 12.38
CA LEU A 66 1.10 -0.47 12.78
C LEU A 66 2.27 -1.42 12.48
N PHE A 67 2.28 -2.61 13.07
CA PHE A 67 3.48 -3.46 13.03
C PHE A 67 3.73 -4.07 11.65
N ALA A 68 2.71 -4.60 10.99
CA ALA A 68 2.84 -5.12 9.63
C ALA A 68 3.25 -4.01 8.65
N PRO A 69 2.58 -2.83 8.59
CA PRO A 69 3.04 -1.71 7.77
C PRO A 69 4.47 -1.27 8.04
N LEU A 70 4.90 -1.22 9.31
CA LEU A 70 6.26 -0.84 9.67
C LEU A 70 7.29 -1.83 9.09
N ILE A 71 7.07 -3.13 9.28
CA ILE A 71 7.97 -4.19 8.80
C ILE A 71 8.00 -4.19 7.27
N GLU A 72 6.83 -4.14 6.64
CA GLU A 72 6.70 -4.16 5.18
C GLU A 72 7.33 -2.91 4.55
N THR A 73 7.11 -1.72 5.11
CA THR A 73 7.76 -0.49 4.64
C THR A 73 9.29 -0.57 4.77
N LEU A 74 9.79 -1.09 5.89
CA LEU A 74 11.23 -1.26 6.10
C LEU A 74 11.82 -2.20 5.05
N ILE A 75 11.21 -3.36 4.82
CA ILE A 75 11.73 -4.35 3.87
C ILE A 75 11.59 -3.84 2.44
N PHE A 76 10.37 -3.51 2.02
CA PHE A 76 10.07 -3.32 0.61
C PHE A 76 10.43 -1.93 0.10
N GLN A 77 10.23 -0.88 0.89
CA GLN A 77 10.55 0.48 0.43
C GLN A 77 11.92 0.92 0.92
N VAL A 78 12.25 0.77 2.20
CA VAL A 78 13.53 1.29 2.72
C VAL A 78 14.71 0.45 2.23
N ILE A 79 14.72 -0.86 2.48
CA ILE A 79 15.86 -1.73 2.17
C ILE A 79 16.02 -1.89 0.66
N ILE A 80 14.98 -2.33 -0.06
CA ILE A 80 15.09 -2.58 -1.50
C ILE A 80 15.46 -1.29 -2.25
N ILE A 81 14.73 -0.19 -2.05
CA ILE A 81 15.05 1.06 -2.77
C ILE A 81 16.42 1.59 -2.33
N GLY A 82 16.76 1.47 -1.04
CA GLY A 82 18.07 1.84 -0.52
C GLY A 82 19.22 1.13 -1.23
N ILE A 83 19.09 -0.17 -1.51
CA ILE A 83 20.10 -0.94 -2.27
C ILE A 83 20.31 -0.32 -3.66
N PHE A 84 19.25 0.01 -4.39
CA PHE A 84 19.39 0.63 -5.71
C PHE A 84 20.00 2.03 -5.64
N LEU A 85 19.57 2.85 -4.68
CA LEU A 85 20.08 4.21 -4.52
C LEU A 85 21.54 4.26 -4.04
N TYR A 86 22.01 3.22 -3.36
CA TYR A 86 23.43 3.06 -3.03
C TYR A 86 24.30 3.00 -4.30
N TYR A 87 23.83 2.37 -5.37
CA TYR A 87 24.58 2.29 -6.63
C TYR A 87 24.45 3.55 -7.48
N SER A 88 23.26 4.18 -7.55
CA SER A 88 23.06 5.36 -8.38
C SER A 88 21.80 6.14 -8.01
N TYR A 89 21.90 7.47 -8.09
CA TYR A 89 20.75 8.38 -8.01
C TYR A 89 20.14 8.73 -9.37
N SER A 90 20.52 8.06 -10.46
CA SER A 90 19.95 8.34 -11.77
C SER A 90 18.44 8.07 -11.81
N LYS A 91 17.69 8.84 -12.62
CA LYS A 91 16.23 8.67 -12.73
C LYS A 91 15.83 7.26 -13.15
N THR A 92 16.59 6.63 -14.04
CA THR A 92 16.36 5.25 -14.48
C THR A 92 16.44 4.29 -13.31
N ILE A 93 17.46 4.42 -12.45
CA ILE A 93 17.64 3.54 -11.29
C ILE A 93 16.55 3.78 -10.25
N GLN A 94 16.11 5.03 -10.04
CA GLN A 94 14.96 5.32 -9.17
C GLN A 94 13.68 4.62 -9.67
N ILE A 95 13.39 4.66 -10.98
CA ILE A 95 12.21 4.00 -11.55
C ILE A 95 12.30 2.49 -11.39
N ILE A 96 13.45 1.89 -11.70
CA ILE A 96 13.67 0.44 -11.52
C ILE A 96 13.48 0.05 -10.06
N ALA A 97 14.04 0.81 -9.13
CA ALA A 97 13.92 0.55 -7.69
C ALA A 97 12.45 0.53 -7.24
N VAL A 98 11.65 1.49 -7.69
CA VAL A 98 10.20 1.55 -7.37
C VAL A 98 9.45 0.35 -7.96
N ILE A 99 9.75 -0.03 -9.21
CA ILE A 99 9.11 -1.19 -9.86
C ILE A 99 9.47 -2.49 -9.12
N VAL A 100 10.74 -2.70 -8.81
CA VAL A 100 11.20 -3.92 -8.11
C VAL A 100 10.62 -3.97 -6.70
N SER A 101 10.67 -2.87 -5.95
CA SER A 101 10.04 -2.74 -4.63
C SER A 101 8.55 -3.10 -4.67
N SER A 102 7.82 -2.58 -5.67
CA SER A 102 6.40 -2.85 -5.88
C SER A 102 6.11 -4.33 -6.16
N ILE A 103 6.89 -4.97 -7.05
CA ILE A 103 6.72 -6.39 -7.37
C ILE A 103 7.01 -7.26 -6.14
N CYS A 104 8.10 -6.96 -5.41
CA CYS A 104 8.44 -7.69 -4.19
C CYS A 104 7.36 -7.54 -3.10
N PHE A 105 6.74 -6.36 -2.99
CA PHE A 105 5.61 -6.14 -2.09
C PHE A 105 4.35 -6.90 -2.54
N ALA A 106 4.11 -7.03 -3.85
CA ALA A 106 2.93 -7.70 -4.40
C ALA A 106 2.91 -9.22 -4.17
N ILE A 107 4.06 -9.89 -4.32
CA ILE A 107 4.14 -11.36 -4.36
C ILE A 107 3.57 -12.02 -3.10
N PRO A 108 3.95 -11.61 -1.86
CA PRO A 108 3.41 -12.22 -0.65
C PRO A 108 1.89 -12.16 -0.57
N HIS A 109 1.28 -11.08 -1.07
CA HIS A 109 -0.16 -10.84 -1.01
C HIS A 109 -0.98 -11.81 -1.87
N PHE A 110 -0.36 -12.46 -2.87
CA PHE A 110 -0.99 -13.54 -3.62
C PHE A 110 -1.39 -14.70 -2.70
N PHE A 111 -0.58 -14.97 -1.68
CA PHE A 111 -0.74 -16.11 -0.77
C PHE A 111 -1.60 -15.81 0.44
N ASN A 112 -2.21 -14.61 0.53
CA ASN A 112 -3.11 -14.27 1.62
C ASN A 112 -4.42 -15.07 1.59
N THR A 113 -4.72 -15.75 0.48
CA THR A 113 -5.86 -16.65 0.34
C THR A 113 -5.49 -17.85 -0.52
N ASN A 114 -6.23 -18.95 -0.35
CA ASN A 114 -6.12 -20.12 -1.21
C ASN A 114 -6.89 -19.99 -2.54
N ASP A 115 -7.72 -18.95 -2.71
CA ASP A 115 -8.46 -18.72 -3.96
C ASP A 115 -7.60 -17.92 -4.96
N VAL A 116 -7.32 -18.53 -6.12
CA VAL A 116 -6.42 -17.96 -7.15
C VAL A 116 -6.92 -16.61 -7.70
N ILE A 117 -8.23 -16.42 -7.82
CA ILE A 117 -8.80 -15.17 -8.36
C ILE A 117 -8.59 -14.05 -7.36
N TRP A 118 -8.91 -14.31 -6.09
CA TRP A 118 -8.75 -13.34 -5.02
C TRP A 118 -7.28 -13.06 -4.68
N GLY A 119 -6.43 -14.10 -4.66
CA GLY A 119 -4.99 -13.96 -4.50
C GLY A 119 -4.38 -13.11 -5.61
N SER A 120 -4.75 -13.35 -6.87
CA SER A 120 -4.31 -12.53 -8.00
C SER A 120 -4.74 -11.07 -7.88
N LEU A 121 -6.01 -10.83 -7.51
CA LEU A 121 -6.53 -9.47 -7.30
C LEU A 121 -5.73 -8.75 -6.21
N TRP A 122 -5.51 -9.41 -5.07
CA TRP A 122 -4.77 -8.83 -3.96
C TRP A 122 -3.31 -8.54 -4.29
N ALA A 123 -2.63 -9.44 -5.01
CA ALA A 123 -1.28 -9.20 -5.49
C ALA A 123 -1.23 -7.97 -6.41
N VAL A 124 -2.16 -7.84 -7.35
CA VAL A 124 -2.23 -6.68 -8.26
C VAL A 124 -2.50 -5.39 -7.48
N GLN A 125 -3.45 -5.39 -6.55
CA GLN A 125 -3.74 -4.24 -5.71
C GLN A 125 -2.55 -3.85 -4.84
N ALA A 126 -1.89 -4.83 -4.22
CA ALA A 126 -0.67 -4.62 -3.45
C ALA A 126 0.45 -4.04 -4.32
N GLY A 127 0.66 -4.57 -5.54
CA GLY A 127 1.64 -4.03 -6.47
C GLY A 127 1.39 -2.57 -6.82
N VAL A 128 0.14 -2.20 -7.15
CA VAL A 128 -0.22 -0.79 -7.41
C VAL A 128 0.04 0.10 -6.19
N LYS A 129 -0.32 -0.36 -4.99
CA LYS A 129 0.03 0.35 -3.73
C LYS A 129 1.55 0.46 -3.56
N GLY A 130 2.29 -0.60 -3.84
CA GLY A 130 3.75 -0.62 -3.81
C GLY A 130 4.39 0.40 -4.75
N LEU A 131 3.79 0.67 -5.93
CA LEU A 131 4.26 1.75 -6.82
C LEU A 131 4.05 3.13 -6.18
N ILE A 132 2.91 3.34 -5.52
CA ILE A 132 2.59 4.60 -4.84
C ILE A 132 3.54 4.80 -3.66
N PHE A 133 3.74 3.78 -2.83
CA PHE A 133 4.66 3.78 -1.71
C PHE A 133 6.11 4.00 -2.14
N GLY A 134 6.57 3.32 -3.19
CA GLY A 134 7.91 3.54 -3.74
C GLY A 134 8.08 4.94 -4.30
N TYR A 135 7.06 5.48 -4.99
CA TYR A 135 7.07 6.86 -5.44
C TYR A 135 7.14 7.87 -4.29
N ALA A 136 6.33 7.68 -3.23
CA ALA A 136 6.35 8.48 -2.01
C ALA A 136 7.74 8.46 -1.35
N PHE A 137 8.35 7.29 -1.24
CA PHE A 137 9.71 7.13 -0.74
C PHE A 137 10.71 7.98 -1.53
N ILE A 138 10.73 7.87 -2.86
CA ILE A 138 11.63 8.63 -3.73
C ILE A 138 11.40 10.14 -3.56
N VAL A 139 10.15 10.60 -3.61
CA VAL A 139 9.82 12.03 -3.45
C VAL A 139 10.38 12.58 -2.14
N TYR A 140 10.14 11.90 -1.02
CA TYR A 140 10.55 12.40 0.28
C TYR A 140 12.02 12.20 0.59
N PHE A 141 12.64 11.13 0.07
CA PHE A 141 14.08 10.95 0.15
C PHE A 141 14.80 12.10 -0.56
N PHE A 142 14.39 12.46 -1.79
CA PHE A 142 15.04 13.54 -2.51
C PHE A 142 14.70 14.94 -1.96
N LYS A 143 13.54 15.12 -1.32
CA LYS A 143 13.13 16.38 -0.67
C LYS A 143 13.86 16.64 0.65
N SER A 144 14.09 15.60 1.45
CA SER A 144 14.65 15.72 2.81
C SER A 144 16.10 15.24 2.93
N LYS A 145 16.59 14.46 1.97
CA LYS A 145 17.86 13.70 2.02
C LYS A 145 17.96 12.76 3.22
N ARG A 146 16.81 12.32 3.75
CA ARG A 146 16.69 11.53 4.96
C ARG A 146 15.84 10.28 4.73
N ILE A 147 16.45 9.11 4.97
CA ILE A 147 15.79 7.81 4.81
C ILE A 147 14.68 7.64 5.85
N ASP A 148 14.89 8.10 7.07
CA ASP A 148 13.91 8.01 8.15
C ASP A 148 12.65 8.84 7.86
N VAL A 149 12.79 10.03 7.29
CA VAL A 149 11.65 10.86 6.86
C VAL A 149 10.90 10.21 5.70
N ALA A 150 11.61 9.67 4.71
CA ALA A 150 10.99 8.97 3.58
C ALA A 150 10.25 7.71 4.03
N GLY A 151 10.88 6.92 4.89
CA GLY A 151 10.28 5.73 5.51
C GLY A 151 9.05 6.08 6.34
N PHE A 152 9.10 7.14 7.14
CA PHE A 152 7.95 7.60 7.94
C PHE A 152 6.74 7.99 7.09
N VAL A 153 6.96 8.67 5.95
CA VAL A 153 5.87 9.03 5.03
C VAL A 153 5.21 7.79 4.47
N VAL A 154 5.99 6.83 3.96
CA VAL A 154 5.46 5.58 3.42
C VAL A 154 4.74 4.77 4.48
N PHE A 155 5.34 4.63 5.67
CA PHE A 155 4.73 3.96 6.81
C PHE A 155 3.37 4.58 7.14
N SER A 156 3.31 5.92 7.22
CA SER A 156 2.07 6.64 7.50
C SER A 156 1.00 6.40 6.42
N GLU A 157 1.39 6.43 5.15
CA GLU A 157 0.50 6.11 4.03
C GLU A 157 -0.05 4.68 4.13
N HIS A 158 0.83 3.74 4.46
CA HIS A 158 0.49 2.34 4.57
C HIS A 158 -0.45 2.08 5.75
N SER A 159 -0.14 2.61 6.94
CA SER A 159 -0.99 2.54 8.12
C SER A 159 -2.36 3.15 7.89
N ILE A 160 -2.44 4.31 7.23
CA ILE A 160 -3.71 4.94 6.89
C ILE A 160 -4.50 4.07 5.90
N ASN A 161 -3.85 3.51 4.88
CA ASN A 161 -4.49 2.59 3.94
C ASN A 161 -5.10 1.36 4.65
N ASN A 162 -4.37 0.76 5.58
CA ASN A 162 -4.86 -0.42 6.32
C ASN A 162 -5.98 -0.05 7.28
N LEU A 163 -5.87 1.09 7.98
CA LEU A 163 -6.95 1.61 8.81
C LEU A 163 -8.23 1.88 8.01
N LEU A 164 -8.11 2.56 6.86
CA LEU A 164 -9.24 2.78 5.95
C LEU A 164 -9.83 1.45 5.47
N GLY A 165 -8.97 0.47 5.19
CA GLY A 165 -9.43 -0.85 4.80
C GLY A 165 -10.29 -1.51 5.88
N ILE A 166 -9.84 -1.51 7.13
CA ILE A 166 -10.60 -2.04 8.26
C ILE A 166 -11.92 -1.28 8.45
N ILE A 167 -11.91 0.06 8.38
CA ILE A 167 -13.12 0.89 8.49
C ILE A 167 -14.12 0.55 7.39
N ILE A 168 -13.67 0.43 6.15
CA ILE A 168 -14.53 0.09 5.02
C ILE A 168 -15.10 -1.31 5.22
N THR A 169 -14.28 -2.30 5.54
CA THR A 169 -14.74 -3.67 5.84
C THR A 169 -15.79 -3.67 6.95
N LEU A 170 -15.58 -2.91 8.04
CA LEU A 170 -16.55 -2.76 9.13
C LEU A 170 -17.90 -2.23 8.65
N ILE A 171 -17.90 -1.18 7.81
CA ILE A 171 -19.12 -0.57 7.26
C ILE A 171 -19.87 -1.60 6.42
N PHE A 172 -19.19 -2.31 5.53
CA PHE A 172 -19.83 -3.22 4.58
C PHE A 172 -20.20 -4.58 5.16
N TYR A 173 -19.51 -5.08 6.19
CA TYR A 173 -19.87 -6.33 6.86
C TYR A 173 -20.97 -6.16 7.91
N LYS A 174 -21.14 -4.98 8.51
CA LYS A 174 -22.32 -4.70 9.36
C LYS A 174 -23.62 -4.48 8.56
N LEU A 175 -23.52 -4.32 7.25
CA LEU A 175 -24.64 -4.12 6.33
C LEU A 175 -25.09 -5.41 5.63
N LEU A 176 -24.46 -6.55 5.96
CA LEU A 176 -24.82 -7.90 5.52
C LEU A 176 -25.28 -8.72 6.73
#